data_AF-A0A377BTU3-F1
#
_entry.id   AF-A0A377BTU3-F1
#
_cell.length_a   1.000
_cell.length_b   1.000
_cell.length_c   1.000
_cell.angle_alpha   90.00
_cell.angle_beta   90.00
_cell.angle_gamma   90.00
#
_symmetry.space_group_name_H-M   'P 1'
#
loop_
_entity.id
_entity.type
_entity.pdbx_description
1 polymer ?
#
loop_
_entity_poly.entity_id
_entity_poly.type
_entity_poly.pdbx_seq_one_letter_code
_entity_poly.pdbx_strand_id
1 'polypeptide(L)' 'MSRDDAKARLVELGAKVAGSVSKKTDLVIAGEAAGSKLAKAQELGIEVIDEAEMLRLLGS' A
#
# COMPACT_ATOMS: atom_id res chain seq x y z
N MET A 1 -7.73 -13.05 2.14
CA MET A 1 -6.27 -13.12 1.98
C MET A 1 -5.64 -12.53 3.21
N SER A 2 -4.63 -13.17 3.80
CA SER A 2 -3.92 -12.53 4.89
C SER A 2 -3.07 -11.40 4.31
N ARG A 3 -2.92 -10.31 5.05
CA ARG A 3 -2.14 -9.14 4.64
C ARG A 3 -0.69 -9.48 4.29
N ASP A 4 -0.17 -10.57 4.87
CA ASP A 4 1.15 -11.12 4.56
C ASP A 4 1.20 -11.80 3.19
N ASP A 5 0.12 -12.45 2.74
CA ASP A 5 0.05 -13.05 1.40
C ASP A 5 0.02 -11.97 0.31
N ALA A 6 -0.73 -10.89 0.53
CA ALA A 6 -0.76 -9.74 -0.37
C ALA A 6 0.64 -9.10 -0.48
N LYS A 7 1.34 -8.99 0.65
CA LYS A 7 2.71 -8.48 0.70
C LYS A 7 3.70 -9.38 -0.04
N ALA A 8 3.60 -10.70 0.13
CA ALA A 8 4.44 -11.66 -0.56
C ALA A 8 4.23 -11.62 -2.07
N ARG A 9 2.97 -11.59 -2.52
CA ARG A 9 2.61 -11.48 -3.95
C ARG A 9 3.11 -10.17 -4.56
N LEU A 10 2.97 -9.04 -3.85
CA LEU A 10 3.53 -7.75 -4.26
C LEU A 10 5.05 -7.83 -4.45
N VAL A 11 5.77 -8.39 -3.47
CA VAL A 11 7.22 -8.53 -3.55
C VAL A 11 7.63 -9.47 -4.67
N GLU A 12 6.91 -10.57 -4.89
CA GLU A 12 7.12 -11.48 -6.03
C GLU A 12 6.90 -10.80 -7.39
N LEU A 13 5.94 -9.87 -7.46
CA LEU A 13 5.67 -9.06 -8.65
C LEU A 13 6.69 -7.91 -8.82
N GLY A 14 7.69 -7.81 -7.96
CA GLY A 14 8.74 -6.78 -7.99
C GLY A 14 8.34 -5.46 -7.33
N ALA A 15 7.19 -5.40 -6.67
CA ALA A 15 6.74 -4.22 -5.95
C ALA A 15 7.49 -4.07 -4.61
N LYS A 16 7.99 -2.87 -4.36
CA LYS A 16 8.76 -2.55 -3.16
C LYS A 16 7.82 -2.15 -2.01
N VAL A 17 7.46 -3.11 -1.15
CA VAL A 17 6.58 -2.82 -0.01
C VAL A 17 7.36 -2.26 1.17
N ALA A 18 7.29 -0.93 1.36
CA ALA A 18 7.85 -0.27 2.52
C ALA A 18 6.89 -0.27 3.71
N GLY A 19 7.39 -0.57 4.91
CA GLY A 19 6.61 -0.51 6.16
C GLY A 19 6.31 0.90 6.66
N SER A 20 6.94 1.92 6.08
CA SER A 20 6.90 3.32 6.52
C SER A 20 6.55 4.26 5.37
N VAL A 21 5.67 5.23 5.63
CA VAL A 21 5.34 6.28 4.67
C VAL A 21 6.36 7.42 4.79
N SER A 22 6.95 7.82 3.66
CA SER A 22 7.94 8.90 3.55
C SER A 22 7.59 9.86 2.41
N LYS A 23 8.22 11.04 2.35
CA LYS A 23 8.04 12.01 1.24
C LYS A 23 8.39 11.47 -0.16
N LYS A 24 9.08 10.33 -0.26
CA LYS A 24 9.41 9.68 -1.54
C LYS A 24 8.40 8.59 -1.92
N THR A 25 7.27 8.51 -1.21
CA THR A 25 6.26 7.48 -1.44
C THR A 25 5.24 8.07 -2.38
N ASP A 26 5.09 7.47 -3.56
CA ASP A 26 4.12 7.92 -4.55
C ASP A 26 2.70 7.43 -4.21
N LEU A 27 2.60 6.26 -3.57
CA LEU A 27 1.33 5.57 -3.33
C LEU A 27 1.38 4.78 -2.01
N VAL A 28 0.29 4.83 -1.24
CA VAL A 28 0.14 4.08 0.00
C VAL A 28 -1.04 3.12 -0.11
N ILE A 29 -0.78 1.83 0.09
CA ILE A 29 -1.83 0.82 0.16
C ILE A 29 -2.30 0.68 1.61
N ALA A 30 -3.51 1.14 1.88
CA ALA A 30 -4.13 1.12 3.20
C ALA A 30 -5.20 0.03 3.29
N GLY A 31 -4.85 -1.10 3.89
CA GLY A 31 -5.83 -2.10 4.34
C GLY A 31 -6.52 -1.71 5.66
N GLU A 32 -7.43 -2.56 6.14
CA GLU A 32 -8.30 -2.33 7.31
C GLU A 32 -7.55 -1.90 8.59
N ALA A 33 -6.29 -2.34 8.77
CA ALA A 33 -5.44 -1.99 9.92
C ALA A 33 -4.42 -0.87 9.64
N ALA A 34 -4.60 -0.03 8.62
CA ALA A 34 -3.60 0.96 8.19
C ALA A 34 -3.58 2.27 8.99
N GLY A 35 -4.35 2.41 10.08
CA GLY A 35 -4.60 3.67 10.80
C GLY A 35 -3.43 4.66 10.88
N SER A 36 -2.27 4.25 11.40
CA SER A 36 -1.11 5.14 11.57
C SER A 36 -0.37 5.50 10.27
N LYS A 37 -0.58 4.75 9.19
CA LYS A 37 0.03 4.99 7.87
C LYS A 37 -0.88 5.82 6.97
N LEU A 38 -2.19 5.60 7.06
CA LEU A 38 -3.20 6.39 6.38
C LEU A 38 -3.14 7.84 6.86
N ALA A 39 -3.07 8.07 8.17
CA ALA A 39 -2.90 9.41 8.73
C ALA A 39 -1.65 10.11 8.18
N LYS A 40 -0.51 9.41 8.15
CA LYS A 40 0.76 9.97 7.66
C LYS A 40 0.76 10.23 6.15
N ALA A 41 0.07 9.40 5.38
CA ALA A 41 -0.09 9.58 3.94
C ALA A 41 -0.97 10.80 3.63
N GLN A 42 -2.09 10.95 4.36
CA GLN A 42 -2.97 12.12 4.26
C GLN A 42 -2.25 13.41 4.66
N GLU A 43 -1.47 13.39 5.76
CA GLU A 43 -0.65 14.54 6.18
C GLU A 43 0.38 14.96 5.13
N LEU A 44 0.94 13.99 4.40
CA LEU A 44 1.94 14.25 3.36
C LEU A 44 1.32 14.54 1.99
N GLY A 45 0.00 14.43 1.84
CA GLY A 45 -0.69 14.57 0.55
C GLY A 45 -0.37 13.45 -0.43
N ILE A 46 -0.04 12.26 0.07
CA ILE A 46 0.29 11.08 -0.74
C ILE A 46 -0.99 10.32 -1.04
N GLU A 47 -1.11 9.82 -2.28
CA GLU A 47 -2.29 9.08 -2.73
C GLU A 47 -2.41 7.76 -1.96
N VAL A 48 -3.61 7.51 -1.43
CA VAL A 48 -3.93 6.32 -0.64
C VAL A 48 -4.94 5.49 -1.41
N ILE A 49 -4.59 4.24 -1.68
CA ILE A 49 -5.45 3.26 -2.32
C ILE A 49 -5.66 2.05 -1.41
N ASP A 50 -6.67 1.24 -1.68
CA ASP A 50 -6.92 -0.01 -0.94
C ASP A 50 -6.30 -1.23 -1.66
N GLU A 51 -6.41 -2.40 -1.05
CA GLU A 51 -5.94 -3.66 -1.66
C GLU A 51 -6.72 -4.01 -2.94
N ALA A 52 -7.99 -3.62 -3.04
CA ALA A 52 -8.81 -3.91 -4.21
C ALA A 52 -8.36 -3.09 -5.43
N GLU A 53 -8.07 -1.81 -5.23
CA GLU A 53 -7.57 -0.90 -6.25
C GLU A 53 -6.14 -1.24 -6.64
N MET A 54 -5.33 -1.72 -5.71
CA MET A 54 -4.02 -2.27 -6.00
C MET A 54 -4.10 -3.51 -6.91
N LEU A 55 -5.00 -4.45 -6.61
CA LEU A 55 -5.24 -5.63 -7.45
C LEU A 55 -5.75 -5.24 -8.84
N ARG A 56 -6.61 -4.21 -8.91
CA ARG A 56 -7.10 -3.63 -10.16
C ARG A 56 -5.97 -2.98 -10.97
N LEU A 57 -5.06 -2.24 -10.35
CA LEU A 57 -3.87 -1.66 -11.00
C LEU A 57 -2.87 -2.72 -11.47
N LEU A 58 -2.77 -3.84 -10.74
CA LEU A 58 -1.94 -4.99 -11.10
C LEU A 58 -2.52 -5.83 -12.27
N GLY A 59 -3.75 -5.52 -12.71
CA GLY A 59 -4.31 -6.09 -13.93
C GLY A 59 -4.75 -7.54 -13.79
N SER A 60 -5.64 -7.81 -12.82
CA SER A 60 -6.47 -9.03 -12.80
C SER A 60 -7.80 -8.80 -13.49
#